data_AF-A0A847B5D2-F1
#
_entry.id   AF-A0A847B5D2-F1
#
_cell.length_a   1.000
_cell.length_b   1.000
_cell.length_c   1.000
_cell.angle_alpha   90.00
_cell.angle_beta   90.00
_cell.angle_gamma   90.00
#
_symmetry.space_group_name_H-M   'P 1'
#
loop_
_entity.id
_entity.type
_entity.pdbx_description
1 polymer ?
#
loop_
_entity_poly.entity_id
_entity_poly.type
_entity_poly.pdbx_seq_one_letter_code
_entity_poly.pdbx_strand_id
1 'polypeptide(L)'
;MLFIDSFGKNIYIGKKQVGYIDDNILFISGQKFADITDHGVISMGGKIVGHIEDDSSIIINGREVGYVDGDNNFVFREDFAKK
;
A
#
# COMPACT_ATOMS: atom_id res chain seq x y z
N MET A 1 -8.34 8.39 -9.29
CA MET A 1 -8.79 7.02 -8.94
C MET A 1 -9.35 7.08 -7.52
N LEU A 2 -10.40 6.33 -7.17
CA LEU A 2 -10.91 6.29 -5.79
C LEU A 2 -10.21 5.13 -5.06
N PHE A 3 -9.42 5.39 -4.02
CA PHE A 3 -8.63 4.34 -3.36
C PHE A 3 -9.47 3.35 -2.56
N ILE A 4 -10.73 3.68 -2.27
CA ILE A 4 -11.73 2.77 -1.73
C ILE A 4 -11.85 1.45 -2.53
N ASP A 5 -11.59 1.49 -3.84
CA ASP A 5 -11.64 0.31 -4.71
C ASP A 5 -10.44 -0.63 -4.50
N SER A 6 -9.49 -0.25 -3.64
CA SER A 6 -8.34 -1.08 -3.23
C SER A 6 -8.63 -1.94 -2.00
N PHE A 7 -9.79 -1.78 -1.36
CA PHE A 7 -10.18 -2.61 -0.22
C PHE A 7 -10.57 -4.02 -0.70
N GLY A 8 -10.12 -5.04 0.02
CA GLY A 8 -10.20 -6.45 -0.40
C GLY A 8 -9.14 -6.86 -1.44
N LYS A 9 -8.17 -6.00 -1.75
CA LYS A 9 -7.12 -6.27 -2.76
C LYS A 9 -5.83 -6.78 -2.14
N ASN A 10 -4.93 -7.27 -3.00
CA ASN A 10 -3.71 -7.93 -2.57
C ASN A 10 -2.54 -6.94 -2.46
N ILE A 11 -1.55 -7.32 -1.65
CA ILE A 11 -0.27 -6.62 -1.56
C ILE A 11 0.82 -7.55 -2.07
N TYR A 12 1.62 -7.05 -3.02
CA TYR A 12 2.73 -7.75 -3.65
C TYR A 12 4.06 -7.06 -3.38
N ILE A 13 5.12 -7.86 -3.32
CA ILE A 13 6.50 -7.41 -3.48
C ILE A 13 7.04 -8.12 -4.72
N GLY A 14 7.38 -7.36 -5.75
CA GLY A 14 7.67 -7.92 -7.08
C GLY A 14 6.46 -8.72 -7.60
N LYS A 15 6.61 -10.04 -7.75
CA LYS A 15 5.53 -10.95 -8.17
C LYS A 15 4.93 -11.79 -7.03
N LYS A 16 5.42 -11.61 -5.79
CA LYS A 16 5.02 -12.43 -4.65
C LYS A 16 3.95 -11.72 -3.84
N GLN A 17 2.79 -12.36 -3.66
CA GLN A 17 1.78 -11.88 -2.71
C GLN A 17 2.32 -12.03 -1.28
N VAL A 18 2.28 -10.94 -0.52
CA VAL A 18 2.76 -10.87 0.86
C VAL A 18 1.68 -10.43 1.84
N GLY A 19 0.53 -10.00 1.34
CA GLY A 19 -0.51 -9.40 2.15
C GLY A 19 -1.79 -9.11 1.39
N TYR A 20 -2.67 -8.39 2.07
CA TYR A 20 -3.95 -7.92 1.56
C TYR A 20 -4.39 -6.64 2.28
N ILE A 21 -5.37 -5.95 1.73
CA ILE A 21 -5.98 -4.74 2.29
C ILE A 21 -7.39 -5.12 2.70
N ASP A 22 -7.76 -4.87 3.95
CA ASP A 22 -9.10 -5.13 4.47
C ASP A 22 -9.48 -4.06 5.49
N ASP A 23 -10.72 -3.58 5.43
CA ASP A 23 -11.28 -2.55 6.30
C ASP A 23 -10.31 -1.40 6.61
N ASN A 24 -9.80 -0.72 5.58
CA ASN A 24 -8.83 0.38 5.69
C ASN A 24 -7.49 0.00 6.34
N ILE A 25 -7.13 -1.29 6.38
CA ILE A 25 -5.92 -1.79 7.01
C ILE A 25 -5.11 -2.61 6.01
N LEU A 26 -3.81 -2.33 5.93
CA LEU A 26 -2.84 -3.15 5.21
C LEU A 26 -2.39 -4.27 6.15
N PHE A 27 -2.60 -5.51 5.74
CA PHE A 27 -2.11 -6.70 6.41
C PHE A 27 -0.93 -7.31 5.65
N ILE A 28 0.19 -7.54 6.33
CA ILE A 28 1.36 -8.24 5.79
C ILE A 28 1.60 -9.49 6.62
N SER A 29 1.70 -10.66 5.99
CA SER A 29 1.78 -11.95 6.68
C SER A 29 0.70 -12.16 7.76
N GLY A 30 -0.51 -11.62 7.53
CA GLY A 30 -1.65 -11.69 8.45
C GLY A 30 -1.58 -10.76 9.66
N GLN A 31 -0.58 -9.88 9.74
CA GLN A 31 -0.45 -8.88 10.81
C GLN A 31 -0.77 -7.49 10.28
N LYS A 32 -1.46 -6.68 11.10
CA LYS A 32 -1.68 -5.26 10.80
C LYS A 32 -0.34 -4.57 10.63
N PHE A 33 -0.13 -3.98 9.47
CA PHE A 33 1.07 -3.23 9.11
C PHE A 33 0.82 -1.73 9.18
N ALA A 34 -0.23 -1.24 8.52
CA ALA A 34 -0.58 0.17 8.43
C ALA A 34 -2.08 0.36 8.25
N ASP A 35 -2.58 1.57 8.54
CA ASP A 35 -3.91 2.03 8.17
C ASP A 35 -3.82 2.83 6.86
N ILE A 36 -4.88 2.80 6.05
CA ILE A 36 -5.01 3.56 4.82
C ILE A 36 -6.40 4.17 4.68
N THR A 37 -6.50 5.39 4.17
CA THR A 37 -7.78 6.03 3.87
C THR A 37 -8.25 5.76 2.43
N ASP A 38 -9.53 6.02 2.17
CA ASP A 38 -10.13 6.12 0.83
C ASP A 38 -9.51 7.19 -0.07
N HIS A 39 -8.78 8.14 0.53
CA HIS A 39 -7.94 9.15 -0.14
C HIS A 39 -6.47 8.73 -0.29
N GLY A 40 -6.12 7.48 0.05
CA GLY A 40 -4.79 6.93 -0.15
C GLY A 40 -3.75 7.38 0.88
N VAL A 41 -4.16 8.01 1.99
CA VAL A 41 -3.24 8.40 3.07
C VAL A 41 -2.88 7.19 3.91
N ILE A 42 -1.58 6.92 4.09
CA ILE A 42 -1.07 5.75 4.81
C ILE A 42 -0.52 6.20 6.16
N SER A 43 -0.92 5.52 7.23
CA SER A 43 -0.48 5.82 8.60
C SER A 43 -0.07 4.59 9.40
N MET A 44 0.89 4.77 10.30
CA MET A 44 1.38 3.73 11.21
C MET A 44 1.46 4.29 12.62
N GLY A 45 0.80 3.64 13.59
CA GLY A 45 0.77 4.10 14.98
C GLY A 45 0.22 5.52 15.13
N GLY A 46 -0.75 5.91 14.29
CA GLY A 46 -1.37 7.24 14.29
C GLY A 46 -0.55 8.34 13.62
N LYS A 47 0.58 8.03 12.99
CA LYS A 47 1.39 9.00 12.22
C LYS A 47 1.27 8.73 10.74
N ILE A 48 1.06 9.77 9.94
CA ILE A 48 1.12 9.68 8.49
C ILE A 48 2.55 9.37 8.07
N VAL A 49 2.73 8.29 7.34
CA VAL A 49 4.05 7.83 6.84
C VAL A 49 4.13 7.86 5.32
N GLY A 50 3.01 8.06 4.64
CA GLY A 50 2.98 8.11 3.19
C GLY A 50 1.59 8.35 2.63
N HIS A 51 1.50 8.30 1.32
CA HIS A 51 0.29 8.52 0.55
C HIS A 51 0.40 7.90 -0.83
N ILE A 52 -0.71 7.86 -1.55
CA ILE A 52 -0.76 7.44 -2.95
C ILE A 52 -1.07 8.67 -3.80
N GLU A 53 -0.26 8.88 -4.82
CA GLU A 53 -0.41 9.97 -5.78
C GLU A 53 -1.48 9.64 -6.84
N ASP A 54 -1.95 10.65 -7.56
CA ASP A 54 -2.96 10.49 -8.61
C ASP A 54 -2.50 9.60 -9.78
N ASP A 55 -1.20 9.51 -9.99
CA ASP A 55 -0.58 8.63 -10.99
C ASP A 55 -0.42 7.18 -10.51
N SER A 56 -1.02 6.84 -9.37
CA SER A 56 -0.96 5.53 -8.70
C SER A 56 0.38 5.21 -8.04
N SER A 57 1.31 6.16 -7.94
CA SER A 57 2.58 5.98 -7.22
C SER A 57 2.36 5.91 -5.71
N ILE A 58 2.95 4.90 -5.05
CA ILE A 58 2.92 4.75 -3.59
C ILE A 58 4.15 5.43 -3.01
N ILE A 59 3.95 6.51 -2.26
CA ILE A 59 5.00 7.31 -1.63
C ILE A 59 5.05 7.01 -0.14
N ILE A 60 6.19 6.52 0.37
CA ILE A 60 6.42 6.32 1.81
C ILE A 60 7.69 7.08 2.20
N ASN A 61 7.62 7.88 3.27
CA ASN A 61 8.72 8.72 3.75
C ASN A 61 9.37 9.58 2.64
N GLY A 62 8.55 10.12 1.73
CA GLY A 62 8.99 10.97 0.63
C GLY A 62 9.71 10.23 -0.51
N ARG A 63 9.59 8.91 -0.60
CA ARG A 63 10.15 8.10 -1.69
C ARG A 63 9.07 7.25 -2.33
N GLU A 64 9.09 7.17 -3.65
CA GLU A 64 8.28 6.19 -4.37
C GLU A 64 8.80 4.79 -4.09
N VAL A 65 7.94 3.94 -3.52
CA VAL A 65 8.28 2.56 -3.11
C VAL A 65 7.52 1.50 -3.91
N GLY A 66 6.55 1.91 -4.72
CA GLY A 66 5.65 1.01 -5.42
C GLY A 66 4.59 1.77 -6.20
N TYR A 67 3.61 1.02 -6.72
CA TYR A 67 2.46 1.55 -7.44
C TYR A 67 1.21 0.72 -7.16
N VAL A 68 0.05 1.29 -7.45
CA VAL A 68 -1.23 0.56 -7.51
C VAL A 68 -1.44 0.10 -8.96
N ASP A 69 -1.67 -1.20 -9.15
CA ASP A 69 -1.88 -1.77 -10.49
C ASP A 69 -3.32 -1.57 -11.00
N GLY A 70 -3.59 -2.01 -12.24
CA GLY A 70 -4.91 -1.88 -12.86
C GLY A 70 -6.03 -2.70 -12.20
N ASP A 71 -5.68 -3.65 -11.32
CA ASP A 71 -6.62 -4.44 -10.52
C ASP A 71 -6.77 -3.88 -9.10
N ASN A 72 -6.17 -2.71 -8.82
CA ASN A 72 -6.10 -2.01 -7.55
C ASN A 72 -5.27 -2.73 -6.48
N ASN A 73 -4.35 -3.61 -6.87
CA ASN A 73 -3.40 -4.21 -5.94
C ASN A 73 -2.22 -3.30 -5.68
N PHE A 74 -1.64 -3.40 -4.49
CA PHE A 74 -0.46 -2.64 -4.13
C PHE A 74 0.78 -3.44 -4.50
N VAL A 75 1.65 -2.87 -5.33
CA VAL A 75 2.86 -3.53 -5.82
C VAL A 75 4.08 -2.75 -5.37
N PHE A 76 4.80 -3.27 -4.38
CA PHE A 76 6.04 -2.69 -3.88
C PHE A 76 7.25 -3.23 -4.65
N ARG A 77 8.24 -2.36 -4.90
CA ARG A 77 9.49 -2.75 -5.58
C ARG A 77 10.40 -3.51 -4.62
N GLU A 78 11.03 -4.57 -5.11
CA GLU A 78 11.92 -5.45 -4.30
C GLU A 78 13.13 -4.70 -3.72
N ASP A 79 13.58 -3.65 -4.41
CA ASP A 79 14.78 -2.89 -4.06
C ASP A 79 14.61 -2.10 -2.75
N PHE A 80 13.37 -1.85 -2.31
CA PHE A 80 13.08 -1.20 -1.04
C PHE A 80 12.88 -2.19 0.13
N ALA A 81 12.66 -3.47 -0.16
CA ALA A 81 12.47 -4.51 0.86
C ALA A 81 13.79 -5.04 1.43
N LYS A 82 14.94 -4.73 0.81
CA LYS A 82 16.27 -5.16 1.25
C LYS A 82 16.95 -4.02 2.03
N LYS A 83 16.90 -4.10 3.36
CA LYS A 83 17.86 -3.44 4.26
C LYS A 83 18.35 -4.44 5.30
#